data_AF-A0A9P2MJN3-F1
#
_entry.id   AF-A0A9P2MJN3-F1
#
_cell.length_a   1.000
_cell.length_b   1.000
_cell.length_c   1.000
_cell.angle_alpha   90.00
_cell.angle_beta   90.00
_cell.angle_gamma   90.00
#
_symmetry.space_group_name_H-M   'P 1'
#
loop_
_entity.id
_entity.type
_entity.pdbx_description
1 polymer ?
#
loop_
_entity_poly.entity_id
_entity_poly.type
_entity_poly.pdbx_seq_one_letter_code
_entity_poly.pdbx_strand_id
1 'polypeptide(L)'
;MSSTAINIAGNIGKLQSLVESGEFTVDDIADTIEGEELALSEKFDGIMTLVRNLEGQANTVGEEAKRLSDRKKSFEGQAKSLKEYALKCLQAANMKSFKTERNTFTVRKGSLSVVIDNVDQLPDDLVDIATVIAPDKKKIKEAIEAGLDIKGAHLETGAESLQVR
;
A
#
# COMPACT_ATOMS: atom_id res chain seq x y z
N MET A 1 -25.78 5.64 29.50
CA MET A 1 -26.29 5.08 28.23
C MET A 1 -25.35 5.52 27.13
N SER A 2 -24.82 4.58 26.35
CA SER A 2 -23.72 4.78 25.41
C SER A 2 -23.99 5.93 24.43
N SER A 3 -23.28 7.04 24.60
CA SER A 3 -23.21 8.13 23.63
C SER A 3 -22.54 7.59 22.38
N THR A 4 -23.26 7.31 21.31
CA THR A 4 -22.61 7.12 20.01
C THR A 4 -22.23 8.51 19.49
N ALA A 5 -21.07 8.67 18.84
CA ALA A 5 -20.67 9.96 18.26
C ALA A 5 -21.75 10.55 17.34
N ILE A 6 -22.51 9.67 16.69
CA ILE A 6 -23.70 9.99 15.88
C ILE A 6 -24.80 10.68 16.70
N ASN A 7 -25.05 10.23 17.93
CA ASN A 7 -26.05 10.86 18.81
C ASN A 7 -25.59 12.24 19.30
N ILE A 8 -24.30 12.41 19.60
CA ILE A 8 -23.72 13.72 19.96
C ILE A 8 -23.86 14.69 18.79
N ALA A 9 -23.46 14.29 17.58
CA ALA A 9 -23.64 15.12 16.37
C ALA A 9 -25.12 15.47 16.11
N GLY A 10 -26.04 14.53 16.36
CA GLY A 10 -27.47 14.79 16.26
C GLY A 10 -28.01 15.75 17.33
N ASN A 11 -27.43 15.76 18.53
CA ASN A 11 -27.80 16.69 19.60
C ASN A 11 -27.26 18.10 19.35
N ILE A 12 -26.04 18.25 18.84
CA ILE A 12 -25.50 19.54 18.38
C ILE A 12 -26.43 20.17 17.33
N GLY A 13 -26.91 19.37 16.36
CA GLY A 13 -27.88 19.85 15.38
C GLY A 13 -29.22 20.29 16.00
N LYS A 14 -29.66 19.64 17.09
CA LYS A 14 -30.85 20.07 17.84
C LYS A 14 -30.61 21.33 18.66
N LEU A 15 -29.45 21.48 19.30
CA LEU A 15 -29.05 22.72 19.97
C LEU A 15 -29.06 23.88 18.99
N GLN A 16 -28.55 23.66 17.77
CA GLN A 16 -28.57 24.66 16.71
C GLN A 16 -30.01 25.11 16.37
N SER A 17 -30.95 24.16 16.28
CA SER A 17 -32.37 24.48 16.06
C SER A 17 -33.06 25.18 17.25
N LEU A 18 -32.63 24.89 18.49
CA LEU A 18 -33.12 25.58 19.69
C LEU A 18 -32.57 27.00 19.79
N VAL A 19 -31.32 27.20 19.40
CA VAL A 19 -30.70 28.53 19.29
C VAL A 19 -31.45 29.39 18.27
N GLU A 20 -31.85 28.79 17.15
CA GLU A 20 -32.66 29.44 16.12
C GLU A 20 -34.10 29.75 16.56
N SER A 21 -34.70 28.95 17.46
CA SER A 21 -36.06 29.17 17.96
C SER A 21 -36.15 30.23 19.06
N GLY A 22 -35.05 30.56 19.73
CA GLY A 22 -34.97 31.65 20.72
C GLY A 22 -35.55 31.34 22.11
N GLU A 23 -35.99 30.10 22.37
CA GLU A 23 -36.56 29.65 23.65
C GLU A 23 -35.53 28.80 24.43
N PHE A 24 -34.59 29.45 25.11
CA PHE A 24 -33.60 28.80 25.96
C PHE A 24 -32.97 29.79 26.95
N THR A 25 -32.35 29.27 28.02
CA THR A 25 -31.48 30.07 28.88
C THR A 25 -30.01 29.88 28.49
N VAL A 26 -29.18 30.87 28.81
CA VAL A 26 -27.74 30.84 28.49
C VAL A 26 -27.01 29.74 29.26
N ASP A 27 -27.42 29.50 30.52
CA ASP A 27 -26.81 28.48 31.38
C ASP A 27 -27.14 27.06 30.88
N ASP A 28 -28.37 26.82 30.39
CA ASP A 28 -28.77 25.52 29.81
C ASP A 28 -27.95 25.17 28.55
N ILE A 29 -27.60 26.17 27.76
CA ILE A 29 -26.76 26.00 26.56
C ILE A 29 -25.31 25.71 26.95
N ALA A 30 -24.76 26.48 27.88
CA ALA A 30 -23.36 26.36 28.28
C ALA A 30 -23.06 24.97 28.86
N ASP A 31 -23.88 24.51 29.82
CA ASP A 31 -23.70 23.20 30.46
C ASP A 31 -23.82 22.04 29.45
N THR A 32 -24.71 22.17 28.46
CA THR A 32 -24.90 21.14 27.44
C THR A 32 -23.74 21.11 26.45
N ILE A 33 -23.25 22.27 26.00
CA ILE A 33 -22.13 22.36 25.06
C ILE A 33 -20.84 21.82 25.69
N GLU A 34 -20.51 22.26 26.91
CA GLU A 34 -19.27 21.83 27.59
C GLU A 34 -19.28 20.32 27.90
N GLY A 35 -20.43 19.78 28.31
CA GLY A 35 -20.60 18.35 28.54
C GLY A 35 -20.45 17.50 27.27
N GLU A 36 -20.91 18.01 26.12
CA GLU A 36 -20.75 17.32 24.84
C GLU A 36 -19.32 17.42 24.27
N GLU A 37 -18.63 18.56 24.44
CA GLU A 37 -17.22 18.70 24.04
C GLU A 37 -16.30 17.72 24.77
N LEU A 38 -16.44 17.60 26.09
CA LEU A 38 -15.69 16.63 26.90
C LEU A 38 -15.95 15.19 26.42
N ALA A 39 -17.23 14.83 26.21
CA ALA A 39 -17.60 13.51 25.73
C ALA A 39 -17.12 13.22 24.30
N LEU A 40 -16.99 14.25 23.45
CA LEU A 40 -16.44 14.13 22.11
C LEU A 40 -14.93 13.93 22.15
N SER A 41 -14.21 14.73 22.94
CA SER A 41 -12.76 14.62 23.10
C SER A 41 -12.35 13.21 23.55
N GLU A 42 -12.99 12.68 24.60
CA GLU A 42 -12.71 11.33 25.10
C GLU A 42 -12.95 10.24 24.05
N LYS A 43 -13.97 10.41 23.20
CA LYS A 43 -14.24 9.47 22.09
C LYS A 43 -13.16 9.51 21.03
N PHE A 44 -12.75 10.70 20.62
CA PHE A 44 -11.71 10.86 19.61
C PHE A 44 -10.36 10.35 20.13
N ASP A 45 -10.02 10.60 21.39
CA ASP A 45 -8.83 10.02 22.04
C ASP A 45 -8.91 8.49 22.14
N GLY A 46 -10.08 7.95 22.47
CA GLY A 46 -10.33 6.51 22.48
C GLY A 46 -10.18 5.87 21.08
N ILE A 47 -10.72 6.53 20.05
CA ILE A 47 -10.57 6.11 18.64
C ILE A 47 -9.09 6.15 18.25
N MET A 48 -8.38 7.24 18.54
CA MET A 48 -6.96 7.36 18.20
C MET A 48 -6.08 6.37 18.94
N THR A 49 -6.43 6.03 20.19
CA THR A 49 -5.76 4.96 20.94
C THR A 49 -5.95 3.61 20.23
N LEU A 50 -7.16 3.31 19.77
CA LEU A 50 -7.43 2.09 19.00
C LEU A 50 -6.69 2.08 17.66
N VAL A 51 -6.67 3.21 16.94
CA VAL A 51 -5.91 3.35 15.68
C VAL A 51 -4.44 3.08 15.90
N ARG A 52 -3.80 3.72 16.89
CA ARG A 52 -2.39 3.49 17.22
C ARG A 52 -2.10 2.03 17.58
N ASN A 53 -3.03 1.38 18.31
CA ASN A 53 -2.91 -0.03 18.63
C ASN A 53 -2.97 -0.91 17.37
N LEU A 54 -3.90 -0.62 16.46
CA LEU A 54 -4.03 -1.35 15.19
C LEU A 54 -2.82 -1.13 14.28
N GLU A 55 -2.30 0.09 14.19
CA GLU A 55 -1.06 0.41 13.45
C GLU A 55 0.14 -0.35 14.03
N GLY A 56 0.27 -0.39 15.36
CA GLY A 56 1.32 -1.18 16.03
C GLY A 56 1.21 -2.68 15.76
N GLN A 57 0.00 -3.24 15.78
CA GLN A 57 -0.24 -4.64 15.42
C GLN A 57 0.07 -4.90 13.95
N ALA A 58 -0.35 -4.01 13.05
CA ALA A 58 -0.09 -4.12 11.61
C ALA A 58 1.42 -4.11 11.31
N ASN A 59 2.18 -3.23 11.96
CA ASN A 59 3.64 -3.18 11.85
C ASN A 59 4.28 -4.49 12.31
N THR A 60 3.87 -4.99 13.49
CA THR A 60 4.37 -6.28 14.03
C THR A 60 4.13 -7.44 13.07
N VAL A 61 2.91 -7.53 12.50
CA VAL A 61 2.57 -8.58 11.53
C VAL A 61 3.38 -8.40 10.23
N GLY A 62 3.56 -7.16 9.77
CA GLY A 62 4.35 -6.84 8.59
C GLY A 62 5.82 -7.27 8.71
N GLU A 63 6.44 -7.04 9.87
CA GLU A 63 7.81 -7.47 10.16
C GLU A 63 7.95 -9.00 10.16
N GLU A 64 7.02 -9.70 10.81
CA GLU A 64 7.01 -11.17 10.82
C GLU A 64 6.77 -11.76 9.43
N ALA A 65 5.86 -11.17 8.64
CA ALA A 65 5.63 -11.58 7.26
C ALA A 65 6.88 -11.40 6.39
N LYS A 66 7.61 -10.28 6.56
CA LYS A 66 8.89 -10.05 5.89
C LYS A 66 9.93 -11.10 6.28
N ARG A 67 10.09 -11.37 7.58
CA ARG A 67 11.01 -12.39 8.11
C ARG A 67 10.72 -13.78 7.53
N LEU A 68 9.44 -14.16 7.46
CA LEU A 68 9.02 -15.45 6.88
C LEU A 68 9.24 -15.49 5.37
N SER A 69 8.98 -14.40 4.65
CA SER A 69 9.25 -14.28 3.21
C SER A 69 10.74 -14.42 2.90
N ASP A 70 11.60 -13.76 3.67
CA ASP A 70 13.06 -13.87 3.49
C ASP A 70 13.55 -15.29 3.83
N ARG A 71 12.97 -15.93 4.85
CA ARG A 71 13.27 -17.34 5.17
C ARG A 71 12.83 -18.30 4.07
N LYS A 72 11.66 -18.06 3.45
CA LYS A 72 11.19 -18.80 2.27
C LYS A 72 12.20 -18.68 1.12
N LYS A 73 12.62 -17.45 0.78
CA LYS A 73 13.62 -17.20 -0.27
C LYS A 73 14.95 -17.93 0.02
N SER A 74 15.38 -17.96 1.28
CA SER A 74 16.58 -18.72 1.67
C SER A 74 16.43 -20.22 1.37
N PHE A 75 15.30 -20.84 1.72
CA PHE A 75 15.07 -22.26 1.40
C PHE A 75 14.98 -22.52 -0.10
N GLU A 76 14.34 -21.62 -0.86
CA GLU A 76 14.30 -21.71 -2.33
C GLU A 76 15.71 -21.62 -2.93
N GLY A 77 16.56 -20.71 -2.43
CA GLY A 77 17.96 -20.59 -2.84
C GLY A 77 18.79 -21.83 -2.52
N GLN A 78 18.62 -22.40 -1.33
CA GLN A 78 19.28 -23.65 -0.92
C GLN A 78 18.83 -24.82 -1.81
N ALA A 79 17.53 -24.96 -2.05
CA ALA A 79 16.99 -26.02 -2.90
C ALA A 79 17.48 -25.90 -4.35
N LYS A 80 17.54 -24.67 -4.89
CA LYS A 80 18.11 -24.38 -6.22
C LYS A 80 19.58 -24.80 -6.28
N SER A 81 20.38 -24.39 -5.30
CA SER A 81 21.82 -24.72 -5.23
C SER A 81 22.06 -26.23 -5.21
N LEU A 82 21.26 -26.98 -4.45
CA LEU A 82 21.36 -28.45 -4.39
C LEU A 82 20.96 -29.11 -5.72
N LYS A 83 19.94 -28.60 -6.42
CA LYS A 83 19.56 -29.09 -7.75
C LYS A 83 20.65 -28.81 -8.79
N GLU A 84 21.26 -27.64 -8.75
CA GLU A 84 22.40 -27.28 -9.61
C GLU A 84 23.62 -28.16 -9.33
N TYR A 85 23.91 -28.45 -8.06
CA TYR A 85 24.96 -29.38 -7.69
C TYR A 85 24.69 -30.80 -8.23
N ALA A 86 23.47 -31.32 -8.05
CA ALA A 86 23.08 -32.62 -8.59
C ALA A 86 23.20 -32.66 -10.13
N LEU A 87 22.82 -31.58 -10.83
CA LEU A 87 23.02 -31.44 -12.27
C LEU A 87 24.50 -31.48 -12.65
N LYS A 88 25.37 -30.75 -11.94
CA LYS A 88 26.82 -30.77 -12.17
C LYS A 88 27.41 -32.17 -11.98
N CYS A 89 26.97 -32.91 -10.97
CA CYS A 89 27.39 -34.31 -10.78
C CYS A 89 27.01 -35.21 -11.96
N LEU A 90 25.79 -35.10 -12.47
CA LEU A 90 25.34 -35.86 -13.64
C LEU A 90 26.13 -35.49 -14.91
N GLN A 91 26.41 -34.19 -15.10
CA GLN A 91 27.23 -33.70 -16.20
C GLN A 91 28.67 -34.23 -16.13
N ALA A 92 29.30 -34.17 -14.95
CA ALA A 92 30.65 -34.70 -14.73
C ALA A 92 30.73 -36.23 -14.95
N ALA A 93 29.66 -36.95 -14.61
CA ALA A 93 29.53 -38.38 -14.86
C ALA A 93 29.13 -38.73 -16.31
N ASN A 94 28.93 -37.74 -17.19
CA ASN A 94 28.40 -37.90 -18.55
C ASN A 94 27.05 -38.65 -18.61
N MET A 95 26.23 -38.54 -17.56
CA MET A 95 24.92 -39.19 -17.46
C MET A 95 23.80 -38.22 -17.84
N LYS A 96 22.95 -38.63 -18.80
CA LYS A 96 21.76 -37.84 -19.20
C LYS A 96 20.54 -38.08 -18.32
N SER A 97 20.48 -39.23 -17.65
CA SER A 97 19.43 -39.55 -16.69
C SER A 97 19.97 -40.45 -15.59
N PHE A 98 19.35 -40.38 -14.42
CA PHE A 98 19.66 -41.23 -13.28
C PHE A 98 18.37 -41.52 -12.51
N LYS A 99 18.11 -42.79 -12.20
CA LYS A 99 16.89 -43.20 -11.49
C LYS A 99 17.27 -43.82 -10.16
N THR A 100 16.61 -43.38 -9.11
CA THR A 100 16.66 -44.01 -7.78
C THR A 100 15.33 -44.69 -7.48
N GLU A 101 15.23 -45.35 -6.34
CA GLU A 101 14.00 -45.99 -5.88
C GLU A 101 12.81 -45.00 -5.83
N ARG A 102 13.07 -43.72 -5.49
CA ARG A 102 12.02 -42.72 -5.27
C ARG A 102 12.00 -41.58 -6.28
N ASN A 103 13.08 -41.37 -7.05
CA ASN A 103 13.22 -40.18 -7.91
C ASN A 103 13.79 -40.54 -9.29
N THR A 104 13.44 -39.74 -10.29
CA THR A 104 14.08 -39.79 -11.62
C THR A 104 14.66 -38.42 -11.95
N PHE A 105 15.97 -38.38 -12.19
CA PHE A 105 16.72 -37.21 -12.60
C PHE A 105 16.91 -37.27 -14.10
N THR A 106 16.66 -36.16 -14.80
CA THR A 106 16.83 -36.06 -16.24
C THR A 106 17.46 -34.71 -16.56
N VAL A 107 18.61 -34.74 -17.23
CA VAL A 107 19.26 -33.55 -17.75
C VAL A 107 18.53 -33.17 -19.04
N ARG A 108 17.75 -32.09 -18.98
CA ARG A 108 17.10 -31.52 -20.16
C ARG A 108 17.97 -30.44 -20.77
N LYS A 109 17.92 -30.32 -22.09
CA LYS A 109 18.50 -29.18 -22.79
C LYS A 109 17.73 -27.92 -22.36
N GLY A 110 18.44 -26.86 -22.01
CA GLY A 110 17.82 -25.58 -21.67
C GLY A 110 16.98 -25.06 -22.84
N SER A 111 15.92 -24.30 -22.53
CA SER A 111 15.15 -23.58 -23.55
C SER A 111 16.06 -22.56 -24.24
N LEU A 112 15.88 -22.38 -25.56
CA LEU A 112 16.52 -21.31 -26.30
C LEU A 112 16.02 -19.97 -25.74
N SER A 113 16.92 -19.21 -25.14
CA SER A 113 16.69 -17.82 -24.73
C SER A 113 17.46 -16.91 -25.67
N VAL A 114 16.80 -15.88 -26.20
CA VAL A 114 17.48 -14.82 -26.94
C VAL A 114 18.25 -13.98 -25.93
N VAL A 115 19.57 -13.98 -26.05
CA VAL A 115 20.46 -13.06 -25.33
C VAL A 115 20.72 -11.90 -26.28
N ILE A 116 20.35 -10.69 -25.86
CA ILE A 116 20.57 -9.48 -26.64
C ILE A 116 21.87 -8.86 -26.13
N ASP A 117 22.95 -9.03 -26.90
CA ASP A 117 24.27 -8.49 -26.55
C ASP A 117 24.36 -6.98 -26.79
N ASN A 118 23.67 -6.47 -27.81
CA ASN A 118 23.56 -5.05 -28.11
C ASN A 118 22.24 -4.75 -28.82
N VAL A 119 21.44 -3.85 -28.23
CA VAL A 119 20.12 -3.45 -28.77
C VAL A 119 20.28 -2.61 -30.05
N ASP A 120 21.35 -1.81 -30.16
CA ASP A 120 21.57 -0.88 -31.29
C ASP A 120 21.98 -1.59 -32.59
N GLN A 121 22.34 -2.88 -32.51
CA GLN A 121 22.67 -3.72 -33.67
C GLN A 121 21.49 -4.56 -34.14
N LEU A 122 20.37 -4.52 -33.41
CA LEU A 122 19.17 -5.24 -33.80
C LEU A 122 18.47 -4.49 -34.93
N PRO A 123 17.97 -5.21 -35.96
CA PRO A 123 17.11 -4.61 -36.97
C PRO A 123 15.91 -3.91 -36.33
N ASP A 124 15.50 -2.78 -36.90
CA ASP A 124 14.36 -1.98 -36.41
C ASP A 124 13.06 -2.81 -36.30
N ASP A 125 12.91 -3.86 -37.11
CA ASP A 125 11.77 -4.79 -37.07
C ASP A 125 11.68 -5.65 -35.80
N LEU A 126 12.74 -5.71 -34.99
CA LEU A 126 12.85 -6.52 -33.76
C LEU A 126 12.96 -5.66 -32.48
N VAL A 127 12.90 -4.33 -32.61
CA VAL A 127 13.05 -3.40 -31.49
C VAL A 127 11.82 -2.50 -31.39
N ASP A 128 11.06 -2.66 -30.31
CA ASP A 128 10.01 -1.70 -29.98
C ASP A 128 10.63 -0.47 -29.30
N ILE A 129 10.57 0.68 -29.97
CA ILE A 129 11.00 1.97 -29.39
C ILE A 129 9.90 2.46 -28.45
N ALA A 130 10.02 2.12 -27.17
CA ALA A 130 9.17 2.67 -26.12
C ALA A 130 9.64 4.09 -25.74
N THR A 131 9.11 5.13 -26.40
CA THR A 131 9.29 6.53 -25.95
C THR A 131 8.41 6.78 -24.72
N VAL A 132 8.99 6.71 -23.53
CA VAL A 132 8.26 7.00 -22.29
C VAL A 132 8.09 8.52 -22.17
N ILE A 133 6.94 9.04 -22.60
CA ILE A 133 6.51 10.40 -22.27
C ILE A 133 5.99 10.35 -20.83
N ALA A 134 6.87 10.53 -19.86
CA ALA A 134 6.50 10.64 -18.45
C ALA A 134 6.05 12.07 -18.14
N PRO A 135 4.75 12.33 -17.89
CA PRO A 135 4.31 13.66 -17.47
C PRO A 135 4.91 14.00 -16.11
N ASP A 136 5.65 15.11 -16.04
CA ASP A 136 6.18 15.63 -14.78
C ASP A 136 5.03 16.31 -14.01
N LYS A 137 4.34 15.51 -13.20
CA LYS A 137 3.18 15.94 -12.42
C LYS A 137 3.49 17.14 -11.51
N LYS A 138 4.74 17.33 -11.06
CA LYS A 138 5.11 18.48 -10.23
C LYS A 138 5.12 19.76 -11.04
N LYS A 139 5.80 19.76 -12.19
CA LYS A 139 5.81 20.91 -13.11
C LYS A 139 4.43 21.23 -13.66
N ILE A 140 3.63 20.21 -13.95
CA ILE A 140 2.24 20.38 -14.39
C ILE A 140 1.41 21.03 -13.28
N LYS A 141 1.56 20.57 -12.03
CA LYS A 141 0.88 21.17 -10.86
C LYS A 141 1.30 22.64 -10.66
N GLU A 142 2.60 22.94 -10.68
CA GLU A 142 3.13 24.30 -10.54
C GLU A 142 2.66 25.23 -11.66
N ALA A 143 2.60 24.75 -12.89
CA ALA A 143 2.14 25.54 -14.04
C ALA A 143 0.62 25.82 -13.99
N ILE A 144 -0.19 24.86 -13.56
CA ILE A 144 -1.63 25.07 -13.36
C ILE A 144 -1.87 26.03 -12.18
N GLU A 145 -1.10 25.92 -11.08
CA GLU A 145 -1.14 26.86 -9.95
C GLU A 145 -0.70 28.29 -10.35
N ALA A 146 0.25 28.41 -11.29
CA ALA A 146 0.70 29.69 -11.84
C ALA A 146 -0.28 30.30 -12.88
N GLY A 147 -1.42 29.66 -13.14
CA GLY A 147 -2.46 30.17 -14.03
C GLY A 147 -2.29 29.81 -15.51
N LEU A 148 -1.37 28.89 -15.86
CA LEU A 148 -1.29 28.34 -17.21
C LEU A 148 -2.30 27.21 -17.39
N ASP A 149 -3.19 27.36 -18.38
CA ASP A 149 -4.11 26.30 -18.79
C ASP A 149 -3.38 25.22 -19.61
N ILE A 150 -3.21 24.04 -19.02
CA ILE A 150 -2.58 22.88 -19.66
C ILE A 150 -3.66 21.94 -20.19
N LYS A 151 -3.86 21.93 -21.51
CA LYS A 151 -4.73 20.95 -22.18
C LYS A 151 -4.30 19.52 -21.81
N GLY A 152 -5.12 18.84 -21.02
CA GLY A 152 -4.89 17.45 -20.59
C GLY A 152 -4.54 17.25 -19.11
N ALA A 153 -4.51 18.31 -18.29
CA ALA A 153 -4.31 18.19 -16.85
C ALA A 153 -5.17 19.22 -16.08
N HIS A 154 -5.83 18.77 -15.01
CA HIS A 154 -6.60 19.61 -14.10
C HIS A 154 -6.32 19.23 -12.65
N LEU A 155 -6.57 20.16 -11.72
CA LEU A 155 -6.45 19.91 -10.28
C LEU A 155 -7.83 19.58 -9.72
N GLU A 156 -7.94 18.45 -9.02
CA GLU A 156 -9.11 18.09 -8.20
C GLU A 156 -8.71 18.03 -6.74
N THR A 157 -9.54 18.60 -5.88
CA THR A 157 -9.41 18.43 -4.43
C THR A 157 -9.89 17.03 -4.07
N GLY A 158 -8.97 16.20 -3.57
CA GLY A 158 -9.31 14.86 -3.07
C GLY A 158 -10.24 14.91 -1.86
N ALA A 159 -10.78 13.76 -1.49
CA ALA A 159 -11.61 13.62 -0.28
C ALA A 159 -10.84 14.11 0.96
N GLU A 160 -11.55 14.78 1.87
CA GLU A 160 -10.99 15.28 3.12
C GLU A 160 -10.41 14.11 3.93
N SER A 161 -9.15 14.24 4.34
CA SER A 161 -8.44 13.26 5.16
C SER A 161 -8.08 13.88 6.50
N LEU A 162 -8.33 13.14 7.60
CA LEU A 162 -7.95 13.58 8.93
C LEU A 162 -6.42 13.52 9.11
N GLN A 163 -5.82 14.65 9.49
CA GLN A 163 -4.41 14.74 9.86
C GLN A 163 -4.31 15.08 11.36
N VAL A 164 -3.60 14.25 12.12
CA VAL A 164 -3.30 14.48 13.54
C VAL A 164 -1.78 14.64 13.69
N ARG A 165 -1.33 15.74 14.32
CA ARG A 165 0.09 16.04 14.59
C ARG A 165 0.45 15.70 16.02
#